data_AF-A0A7C2ZAY7-F1
#
_entry.id   AF-A0A7C2ZAY7-F1
#
_cell.length_a   1.000
_cell.length_b   1.000
_cell.length_c   1.000
_cell.angle_alpha   90.00
_cell.angle_beta   90.00
_cell.angle_gamma   90.00
#
_symmetry.space_group_name_H-M   'P 1'
#
loop_
_entity.id
_entity.type
_entity.pdbx_description
1 polymer ?
#
loop_
_entity_poly.entity_id
_entity_poly.type
_entity_poly.pdbx_seq_one_letter_code
_entity_poly.pdbx_strand_id
1 'polypeptide(L)'
;MAIMGKRFTAKLGDYTATIHMRPYEPRIDAGFWHGGSESPPKEVVHRCEVRYRGKVVPLGRGVYCDLAEVNRIYFYKNRRGEVVLTIEGGDADDGYNAYLVFSKGELVRRRVENGEFPKNFYEETRYIRIPYID
;
A
#
# COMPACT_ATOMS: atom_id res chain seq x y z
N MET A 1 -14.24 16.18 15.66
CA MET A 1 -12.77 16.14 15.82
C MET A 1 -12.31 14.80 15.28
N ALA A 2 -11.53 14.77 14.19
CA ALA A 2 -11.05 13.50 13.63
C ALA A 2 -10.03 12.89 14.59
N ILE A 3 -10.27 11.67 15.06
CA ILE A 3 -9.29 10.89 15.81
C ILE A 3 -8.14 10.63 14.83
N MET A 4 -6.97 11.20 15.10
CA MET A 4 -5.80 11.05 14.26
C MET A 4 -5.29 9.61 14.42
N GLY A 5 -5.60 8.75 13.45
CA GLY A 5 -5.19 7.34 13.47
C GLY A 5 -3.67 7.16 13.37
N LYS A 6 -3.22 5.91 13.50
CA LYS A 6 -1.77 5.59 13.45
C LYS A 6 -1.10 6.14 12.19
N ARG A 7 0.18 6.50 12.33
CA ARG A 7 1.01 6.98 11.24
C ARG A 7 2.27 6.14 11.11
N PHE A 8 2.54 5.68 9.89
CA PHE A 8 3.74 4.93 9.55
C PHE A 8 4.61 5.73 8.59
N THR A 9 5.93 5.65 8.76
CA THR A 9 6.89 6.31 7.88
C THR A 9 8.05 5.37 7.53
N ALA A 10 8.55 5.47 6.30
CA ALA A 10 9.76 4.79 5.87
C ALA A 10 10.57 5.66 4.91
N LYS A 11 11.87 5.42 4.84
CA LYS A 11 12.80 6.13 3.95
C LYS A 11 13.87 5.20 3.40
N LEU A 12 14.22 5.37 2.14
CA LEU A 12 15.37 4.72 1.52
C LEU A 12 15.94 5.60 0.40
N GLY A 13 17.15 6.13 0.61
CA GLY A 13 17.77 7.08 -0.31
C GLY A 13 16.86 8.29 -0.56
N ASP A 14 16.52 8.50 -1.83
CA ASP A 14 15.66 9.60 -2.30
C ASP A 14 14.15 9.36 -2.06
N TYR A 15 13.75 8.18 -1.60
CA TYR A 15 12.34 7.83 -1.37
C TYR A 15 11.93 8.03 0.09
N THR A 16 10.75 8.60 0.29
CA THR A 16 10.03 8.57 1.58
C THR A 16 8.59 8.11 1.36
N ALA A 17 8.05 7.42 2.36
CA ALA A 17 6.64 7.03 2.41
C ALA A 17 6.04 7.46 3.74
N THR A 18 4.78 7.89 3.71
CA THR A 18 3.94 8.08 4.89
C THR A 18 2.57 7.45 4.65
N ILE A 19 2.13 6.63 5.59
CA ILE A 19 0.77 6.08 5.62
C ILE A 19 0.04 6.63 6.84
N HIS A 20 -1.17 7.13 6.62
CA HIS A 20 -2.09 7.56 7.66
C HIS A 20 -3.24 6.56 7.72
N MET A 21 -3.48 6.02 8.91
CA MET A 21 -4.63 5.19 9.22
C MET A 21 -5.79 6.05 9.68
N ARG A 22 -7.00 5.51 9.57
CA ARG A 22 -8.21 6.04 10.21
C ARG A 22 -9.09 4.89 10.68
N PRO A 23 -10.02 5.12 11.62
CA PRO A 23 -11.05 4.14 11.92
C PRO A 23 -11.85 3.73 10.68
N TYR A 24 -12.20 2.45 10.60
CA TYR A 24 -13.10 1.91 9.59
C TYR A 24 -14.48 2.59 9.68
N GLU A 25 -15.04 2.96 8.54
CA GLU A 25 -16.37 3.56 8.46
C GLU A 25 -17.25 2.78 7.46
N PRO A 26 -18.25 2.00 7.93
CA PRO A 26 -19.03 1.11 7.08
C PRO A 26 -19.67 1.79 5.86
N ARG A 27 -20.05 3.07 5.96
CA ARG A 27 -20.69 3.80 4.87
C ARG A 27 -19.76 4.10 3.70
N ILE A 28 -18.45 4.10 3.94
CA ILE A 28 -17.43 4.48 2.96
C ILE A 28 -16.62 3.26 2.54
N ASP A 29 -16.34 2.37 3.50
CA ASP A 29 -15.37 1.30 3.35
C ASP A 29 -16.01 -0.07 3.06
N ALA A 30 -17.33 -0.21 3.22
CA ALA A 30 -18.00 -1.45 2.88
C ALA A 30 -17.79 -1.82 1.40
N GLY A 31 -17.42 -3.08 1.16
CA GLY A 31 -17.18 -3.63 -0.17
C GLY A 31 -15.73 -3.54 -0.65
N PHE A 32 -14.82 -2.91 0.09
CA PHE A 32 -13.39 -3.08 -0.15
C PHE A 32 -12.90 -4.40 0.44
N TRP A 33 -11.95 -5.03 -0.24
CA TRP A 33 -11.17 -6.10 0.35
C TRP A 33 -10.27 -5.48 1.43
N HIS A 34 -10.18 -6.10 2.61
CA HIS A 34 -9.45 -5.56 3.77
C HIS A 34 -8.33 -6.50 4.25
N GLY A 35 -7.83 -7.36 3.36
CA GLY A 35 -6.66 -8.16 3.64
C GLY A 35 -6.91 -9.56 4.20
N GLY A 36 -8.17 -9.97 4.46
CA GLY A 36 -8.52 -11.40 4.69
C GLY A 36 -9.70 -11.67 5.63
N SER A 37 -9.97 -10.79 6.60
CA SER A 37 -10.92 -11.14 7.68
C SER A 37 -12.40 -11.23 7.29
N GLU A 38 -13.10 -12.23 7.87
CA GLU A 38 -14.57 -12.33 7.89
C GLU A 38 -15.24 -11.18 8.68
N SER A 39 -14.47 -10.41 9.43
CA SER A 39 -14.94 -9.28 10.23
C SER A 39 -14.38 -7.94 9.72
N PRO A 40 -15.13 -6.82 9.83
CA PRO A 40 -14.63 -5.51 9.41
C PRO A 40 -13.36 -5.12 10.19
N PRO A 41 -12.36 -4.50 9.54
CA PRO A 41 -11.17 -4.05 10.23
C PRO A 41 -11.49 -2.90 11.20
N LYS A 42 -10.61 -2.66 12.18
CA LYS A 42 -10.70 -1.52 13.10
C LYS A 42 -10.15 -0.27 12.43
N GLU A 43 -9.04 -0.39 11.70
CA GLU A 43 -8.38 0.71 11.00
C GLU A 43 -8.14 0.41 9.52
N VAL A 44 -8.36 1.41 8.66
CA VAL A 44 -8.09 1.37 7.21
C VAL A 44 -7.09 2.44 6.81
N VAL A 45 -6.39 2.23 5.69
CA VAL A 45 -5.50 3.25 5.13
C VAL A 45 -6.32 4.41 4.58
N HIS A 46 -6.20 5.57 5.23
CA HIS A 46 -6.82 6.81 4.77
C HIS A 46 -6.03 7.45 3.62
N ARG A 47 -4.71 7.51 3.76
CA ARG A 47 -3.81 8.18 2.83
C ARG A 47 -2.46 7.48 2.78
N CYS A 48 -1.98 7.21 1.58
CA CYS A 48 -0.60 6.84 1.31
C CYS A 48 0.05 7.96 0.49
N GLU A 49 1.16 8.50 0.98
CA GLU A 49 1.98 9.44 0.23
C GLU A 49 3.38 8.89 0.07
N VAL A 50 3.83 8.79 -1.18
CA VAL A 50 5.22 8.46 -1.52
C VAL A 50 5.84 9.67 -2.18
N ARG A 51 7.08 10.00 -1.80
CA ARG A 51 7.85 11.08 -2.42
C ARG A 51 9.17 10.53 -2.95
N TYR A 52 9.59 11.04 -4.10
CA TYR A 52 10.90 10.78 -4.71
C TYR A 52 11.60 12.12 -4.94
N ARG A 53 12.79 12.30 -4.34
CA ARG A 53 13.53 13.58 -4.37
C ARG A 53 12.67 14.77 -3.92
N GLY A 54 11.86 14.57 -2.88
CA GLY A 54 10.94 15.56 -2.32
C GLY A 54 9.64 15.78 -3.10
N LYS A 55 9.52 15.29 -4.34
CA LYS A 55 8.30 15.41 -5.17
C LYS A 55 7.35 14.26 -4.88
N VAL A 56 6.05 14.55 -4.82
CA VAL A 56 5.01 13.52 -4.64
C VAL A 56 4.96 12.63 -5.87
N VAL A 57 5.03 11.31 -5.65
CA VAL A 57 4.79 10.30 -6.68
C VAL A 57 3.26 10.17 -6.85
N PRO A 58 2.72 10.29 -8.07
CA PRO A 58 1.28 10.09 -8.30
C PRO A 58 0.85 8.66 -7.92
N LEU A 59 -0.11 8.56 -7.00
CA LEU A 59 -0.73 7.30 -6.59
C LEU A 59 -2.24 7.42 -6.70
N GLY A 60 -2.87 6.55 -7.47
CA GLY A 60 -4.33 6.43 -7.47
C GLY A 60 -4.84 5.88 -6.13
N ARG A 61 -6.05 6.25 -5.71
CA ARG A 61 -6.65 5.77 -4.45
C ARG A 61 -6.69 4.23 -4.38
N GLY A 62 -6.99 3.57 -5.49
CA GLY A 62 -7.01 2.10 -5.61
C GLY A 62 -5.67 1.40 -5.34
N VAL A 63 -4.56 2.14 -5.22
CA VAL A 63 -3.26 1.56 -4.84
C VAL A 63 -3.24 1.11 -3.38
N TYR A 64 -4.02 1.76 -2.51
CA TYR A 64 -3.90 1.59 -1.06
C TYR A 64 -5.23 1.57 -0.29
N CYS A 65 -6.37 1.90 -0.90
CA CYS A 65 -7.63 2.05 -0.16
C CYS A 65 -8.24 0.74 0.34
N ASP A 66 -7.77 -0.38 -0.18
CA ASP A 66 -8.12 -1.76 0.21
C ASP A 66 -7.13 -2.35 1.24
N LEU A 67 -6.26 -1.52 1.82
CA LEU A 67 -5.33 -1.93 2.85
C LEU A 67 -5.86 -1.52 4.23
N ALA A 68 -5.72 -2.41 5.21
CA ALA A 68 -6.22 -2.25 6.56
C ALA A 68 -5.25 -2.80 7.60
N GLU A 69 -5.38 -2.38 8.87
CA GLU A 69 -4.58 -2.93 9.98
C GLU A 69 -3.06 -2.98 9.68
N VAL A 70 -2.51 -1.88 9.15
CA VAL A 70 -1.08 -1.80 8.82
C VAL A 70 -0.26 -1.98 10.11
N ASN A 71 0.66 -2.94 10.07
CA ASN A 71 1.56 -3.30 11.17
C ASN A 71 2.93 -2.64 10.99
N ARG A 72 3.48 -2.68 9.77
CA ARG A 72 4.76 -2.03 9.44
C ARG A 72 4.87 -1.67 7.98
N ILE A 73 5.71 -0.68 7.69
CA ILE A 73 6.14 -0.35 6.34
C ILE A 73 7.65 -0.23 6.26
N TYR A 74 8.25 -0.64 5.15
CA TYR A 74 9.68 -0.48 4.91
C TYR A 74 10.00 -0.50 3.43
N PHE A 75 11.14 0.05 3.08
CA PHE A 75 11.66 0.01 1.72
C PHE A 75 12.81 -0.99 1.60
N TYR A 76 12.92 -1.62 0.44
CA TYR A 76 14.14 -2.31 0.01
C TYR A 76 14.39 -2.09 -1.48
N LYS A 77 15.60 -2.44 -1.96
CA LYS A 77 15.90 -2.51 -3.40
C LYS A 77 15.84 -3.95 -3.86
N ASN A 78 15.08 -4.23 -4.91
CA ASN A 78 15.05 -5.56 -5.48
C ASN A 78 16.25 -5.81 -6.43
N ARG A 79 16.36 -7.03 -6.96
CA ARG A 79 17.47 -7.44 -7.85
C ARG A 79 17.53 -6.66 -9.17
N ARG A 80 16.45 -5.99 -9.57
CA ARG A 80 16.38 -5.13 -10.77
C ARG A 80 16.78 -3.68 -10.48
N GLY A 81 17.16 -3.37 -9.23
CA GLY A 81 17.46 -2.01 -8.78
C GLY A 81 16.22 -1.14 -8.53
N GLU A 82 15.02 -1.72 -8.61
CA GLU A 82 13.77 -1.02 -8.31
C GLU A 82 13.61 -0.87 -6.80
N VAL A 83 12.98 0.22 -6.36
CA VAL A 83 12.67 0.45 -4.96
C VAL A 83 11.29 -0.10 -4.67
N VAL A 84 11.17 -0.94 -3.64
CA VAL A 84 9.90 -1.57 -3.25
C VAL A 84 9.51 -1.06 -1.88
N LEU A 85 8.35 -0.41 -1.76
CA LEU A 85 7.69 -0.20 -0.48
C LEU A 85 6.90 -1.46 -0.15
N THR A 86 7.24 -2.09 0.98
CA THR A 86 6.47 -3.19 1.54
C THR A 86 5.59 -2.63 2.65
N ILE A 87 4.33 -3.04 2.63
CA ILE A 87 3.31 -2.73 3.63
C ILE A 87 2.80 -4.06 4.13
N GLU A 88 3.00 -4.33 5.41
CA GLU A 88 2.51 -5.53 6.05
C GLU A 88 1.36 -5.15 6.96
N GLY A 89 0.26 -5.89 6.88
CA GLY A 89 -0.95 -5.63 7.66
C GLY A 89 -1.80 -6.87 7.82
N GLY A 90 -2.97 -6.70 8.41
CA GLY A 90 -3.88 -7.80 8.77
C GLY A 90 -3.68 -8.30 10.21
N ASP A 91 -4.61 -9.13 10.64
CA ASP A 91 -4.54 -9.85 11.92
C ASP A 91 -3.84 -11.22 11.71
N ALA A 92 -3.31 -11.82 12.77
CA ALA A 92 -2.35 -12.93 12.74
C ALA A 92 -2.53 -13.96 11.60
N ASP A 93 -3.72 -14.56 11.50
CA ASP A 93 -4.02 -15.63 10.54
C ASP A 93 -4.42 -15.11 9.13
N ASP A 94 -4.81 -13.83 9.03
CA ASP A 94 -5.29 -13.15 7.82
C ASP A 94 -4.30 -12.05 7.38
N GLY A 95 -3.02 -12.28 7.62
CA GLY A 95 -1.96 -11.33 7.30
C GLY A 95 -1.79 -11.13 5.79
N TYR A 96 -1.41 -9.93 5.38
CA TYR A 96 -1.07 -9.63 4.00
C TYR A 96 0.26 -8.88 3.86
N ASN A 97 0.84 -8.99 2.67
CA ASN A 97 1.97 -8.19 2.23
C ASN A 97 1.61 -7.48 0.93
N ALA A 98 1.59 -6.15 0.94
CA ALA A 98 1.43 -5.33 -0.23
C ALA A 98 2.78 -4.71 -0.64
N TYR A 99 3.11 -4.83 -1.93
CA TYR A 99 4.36 -4.37 -2.51
C TYR A 99 4.08 -3.32 -3.58
N LEU A 100 4.49 -2.08 -3.33
CA LEU A 100 4.47 -1.01 -4.32
C LEU A 100 5.88 -0.85 -4.89
N VAL A 101 6.03 -1.15 -6.18
CA VAL A 101 7.32 -1.15 -6.87
C VAL A 101 7.47 0.13 -7.67
N PHE A 102 8.58 0.83 -7.42
CA PHE A 102 8.92 2.10 -8.02
C PHE A 102 10.17 1.99 -8.89
N SER A 103 10.09 2.56 -10.09
CA SER A 103 11.21 2.75 -10.99
C SER A 103 11.35 4.23 -11.31
N LYS A 104 12.50 4.83 -11.00
CA LYS A 104 12.83 6.23 -11.30
C LYS A 104 11.77 7.26 -10.85
N GLY A 105 11.10 7.02 -9.73
CA GLY A 105 10.07 7.91 -9.17
C GLY A 105 8.66 7.65 -9.68
N GLU A 106 8.45 6.58 -10.45
CA GLU A 106 7.14 6.19 -10.96
C GLU A 106 6.71 4.84 -10.35
N LEU A 107 5.43 4.71 -9.99
CA LEU A 107 4.85 3.41 -9.61
C LEU A 107 4.68 2.58 -10.87
N VAL A 108 5.31 1.41 -10.93
CA VAL A 108 5.27 0.52 -12.10
C VAL A 108 4.48 -0.77 -11.83
N ARG A 109 4.36 -1.16 -10.56
CA ARG A 109 3.64 -2.37 -10.18
C ARG A 109 3.15 -2.29 -8.74
N ARG A 110 1.97 -2.84 -8.50
CA ARG A 110 1.44 -3.19 -7.17
C ARG A 110 1.24 -4.70 -7.14
N ARG A 111 1.66 -5.36 -6.07
CA ARG A 111 1.35 -6.77 -5.79
C ARG A 111 0.80 -6.88 -4.39
N VAL A 112 -0.23 -7.70 -4.17
CA VAL A 112 -0.67 -8.06 -2.83
C VAL A 112 -0.75 -9.57 -2.67
N GLU A 113 -0.15 -10.05 -1.60
CA GLU A 113 -0.16 -11.44 -1.15
C GLU A 113 -0.94 -11.51 0.17
N ASN A 114 -1.84 -12.48 0.33
CA ASN A 114 -2.54 -12.74 1.59
C ASN A 114 -2.20 -14.16 2.08
N GLY A 115 -2.13 -14.31 3.40
CA GLY A 115 -1.69 -15.53 4.08
C GLY A 115 -2.67 -16.70 4.00
N GLU A 116 -3.95 -16.45 3.74
CA GLU A 116 -4.99 -17.47 3.57
C GLU A 116 -4.87 -18.18 2.21
N PHE A 117 -4.23 -17.55 1.22
CA PHE A 117 -4.00 -18.18 -0.08
C PHE A 117 -2.72 -19.05 -0.09
N PRO A 118 -2.67 -20.09 -0.96
CA PRO A 118 -1.47 -20.87 -1.15
C PRO A 118 -0.25 -20.02 -1.55
N LYS A 119 0.94 -20.50 -1.23
CA LYS A 119 2.20 -19.87 -1.65
C LYS A 119 2.19 -19.62 -3.17
N ASN A 120 2.64 -18.43 -3.58
CA ASN A 120 2.68 -17.93 -4.95
C ASN A 120 1.31 -17.52 -5.55
N PHE A 121 0.26 -17.37 -4.75
CA PHE A 121 -0.98 -16.74 -5.18
C PHE A 121 -0.97 -15.25 -4.79
N TYR A 122 -1.34 -14.36 -5.73
CA TYR A 122 -1.33 -12.92 -5.50
C TYR A 122 -2.15 -12.17 -6.54
N GLU A 123 -2.60 -10.98 -6.16
CA GLU A 123 -3.09 -9.98 -7.10
C GLU A 123 -1.91 -9.10 -7.56
N GLU A 124 -1.81 -8.83 -8.87
CA GLU A 124 -0.81 -7.91 -9.42
C GLU A 124 -1.48 -6.89 -10.36
N THR A 125 -1.26 -5.61 -10.08
CA THR A 125 -1.59 -4.51 -10.99
C THR A 125 -0.31 -3.98 -11.62
N ARG A 126 -0.28 -3.89 -12.95
CA ARG A 126 0.84 -3.26 -13.70
C ARG A 126 0.42 -1.88 -14.19
N TYR A 127 1.24 -0.89 -13.89
CA TYR A 127 1.02 0.48 -14.33
C TYR A 127 1.90 0.76 -15.53
N ILE A 128 1.27 1.14 -16.65
CA ILE A 128 1.97 1.49 -17.87
C ILE A 128 1.67 2.97 -18.12
N ARG A 129 2.73 3.77 -18.22
CA ARG A 129 2.61 5.14 -18.68
C ARG A 129 2.52 5.11 -20.21
N ILE A 130 1.32 5.31 -20.74
CA ILE A 130 1.13 5.56 -22.17
C ILE A 130 1.38 7.07 -22.38
N PRO A 131 2.44 7.47 -23.11
CA PRO A 131 2.66 8.87 -23.43
C PRO A 131 1.45 9.39 -24.21
N TYR A 132 0.84 10.48 -23.76
CA TYR A 132 -0.11 11.22 -24.58
C TYR A 132 0.70 12.04 -25.57
N ILE A 133 0.49 11.80 -26.87
CA ILE A 133 1.00 12.67 -27.93
C ILE A 133 -0.13 13.66 -28.18
N ASP A 134 0.08 14.93 -27.83
CA ASP A 134 -0.78 16.04 -28.24
C ASP A 134 -0.76 16.22 -29.76
#